data_AF-A0A7G8X888-F1
#
_entry.id   AF-A0A7G8X888-F1
#
_cell.length_a   1.000
_cell.length_b   1.000
_cell.length_c   1.000
_cell.angle_alpha   90.00
_cell.angle_beta   90.00
_cell.angle_gamma   90.00
#
_symmetry.space_group_name_H-M   'P 1'
#
loop_
_entity.id
_entity.type
_entity.pdbx_description
1 polymer ?
#
loop_
_entity_poly.entity_id
_entity_poly.type
_entity_poly.pdbx_seq_one_letter_code
_entity_poly.pdbx_strand_id
1 'polypeptide(L)'
;MEIEKKYSAMTEHELRTEIGRLREKARKSEQLGILNEYAVYQRKMVMAQSYLIDPSTIVPGEMYRIDGDEGMFFQVDYLKGRFAWGYRLGGERADEALPIAMLKSVKEGK
;
A
#
# COMPACT_ATOMS: atom_id res chain seq x y z
N MET A 1 -1.76 28.72 -2.30
CA MET A 1 -2.02 27.27 -2.18
C MET A 1 -0.82 26.57 -2.78
N GLU A 2 -0.04 25.83 -2.00
CA GLU A 2 0.96 24.94 -2.60
C GLU A 2 0.24 23.88 -3.43
N ILE A 3 0.59 23.75 -4.70
CA ILE A 3 0.12 22.65 -5.53
C ILE A 3 0.98 21.44 -5.13
N GLU A 4 0.48 20.61 -4.21
CA GLU A 4 1.16 19.37 -3.83
C GLU A 4 1.19 18.45 -5.07
N LYS A 5 2.41 18.10 -5.50
CA LYS A 5 2.62 17.23 -6.67
C LYS A 5 1.97 15.87 -6.42
N LYS A 6 1.19 15.36 -7.39
CA LYS A 6 0.61 14.01 -7.29
C LYS A 6 1.73 12.96 -7.23
N TYR A 7 1.54 11.88 -6.46
CA TYR A 7 2.53 10.79 -6.35
C TYR A 7 2.93 10.20 -7.72
N SER A 8 1.99 10.14 -8.67
CA SER A 8 2.25 9.67 -10.04
C SER A 8 3.23 10.53 -10.84
N ALA A 9 3.45 11.78 -10.44
CA ALA A 9 4.39 12.69 -11.08
C ALA A 9 5.71 12.81 -10.31
N MET A 10 5.79 12.26 -9.10
CA MET A 10 7.00 12.31 -8.28
C MET A 10 8.07 11.35 -8.81
N THR A 11 9.32 11.77 -8.75
CA THR A 11 10.48 10.91 -8.91
C THR A 11 10.61 9.97 -7.71
N GLU A 12 11.40 8.91 -7.85
CA GLU A 12 11.70 8.00 -6.73
C GLU A 12 12.27 8.75 -5.51
N HIS A 13 13.17 9.72 -5.73
CA HIS A 13 13.74 10.52 -4.63
C HIS A 13 12.67 11.38 -3.93
N GLU A 14 11.79 12.03 -4.70
CA GLU A 14 10.67 12.79 -4.15
C GLU A 14 9.70 11.88 -3.37
N LEU A 15 9.38 10.70 -3.89
CA LEU A 15 8.52 9.71 -3.21
C LEU A 15 9.14 9.25 -1.89
N ARG A 16 10.44 8.91 -1.87
CA ARG A 16 11.14 8.51 -0.65
C ARG A 16 11.18 9.62 0.39
N THR A 17 11.38 10.86 -0.05
CA THR A 17 11.36 12.05 0.81
C THR A 17 9.97 12.27 1.41
N GLU A 18 8.93 12.15 0.59
CA GLU A 18 7.54 12.29 1.02
C GLU A 18 7.14 11.19 2.01
N ILE A 19 7.53 9.93 1.76
CA ILE A 19 7.33 8.83 2.70
C ILE A 19 8.02 9.12 4.04
N GLY A 20 9.24 9.66 4.03
CA GLY A 20 9.94 10.08 5.25
C GLY A 20 9.18 11.17 6.03
N ARG A 21 8.66 12.18 5.33
CA ARG A 21 7.83 13.24 5.93
C ARG A 21 6.55 12.69 6.55
N LEU A 22 5.85 11.81 5.84
CA LEU A 22 4.62 11.17 6.31
C LEU A 22 4.89 10.28 7.53
N ARG A 23 6.02 9.55 7.54
CA ARG A 23 6.42 8.70 8.67
C ARG A 23 6.65 9.52 9.93
N GLU A 24 7.32 10.66 9.83
CA GLU A 24 7.53 11.54 10.99
C GLU A 24 6.22 12.13 11.51
N LYS A 25 5.27 12.46 10.62
CA LYS A 25 3.93 12.90 11.03
C LYS A 25 3.15 11.78 11.72
N ALA A 26 3.16 10.56 11.17
CA ALA A 26 2.54 9.40 11.79
C ALA A 26 3.09 9.17 13.20
N ARG A 27 4.41 9.17 13.35
CA ARG A 27 5.10 8.99 14.64
C ARG A 27 4.66 10.02 15.69
N LYS A 28 4.52 11.30 15.29
CA LYS A 28 4.02 12.36 16.19
C LYS A 28 2.56 12.14 16.57
N SER A 29 1.69 11.83 15.61
CA SER A 29 0.27 11.56 15.90
C SER A 29 0.10 10.35 16.83
N GLU A 30 0.90 9.30 16.66
CA GLU A 30 0.93 8.13 17.55
C GLU A 30 1.34 8.51 18.98
N GLN A 31 2.42 9.28 19.15
CA GLN A 31 2.87 9.76 20.46
C GLN A 31 1.84 10.62 21.19
N LEU A 32 1.04 11.37 20.45
CA LEU A 32 -0.04 12.20 20.99
C LEU A 32 -1.36 11.44 21.18
N GLY A 33 -1.43 10.16 20.82
CA GLY A 33 -2.65 9.34 20.90
C GLY A 33 -3.71 9.67 19.85
N ILE A 34 -3.35 10.37 18.77
CA ILE A 34 -4.26 10.82 17.71
C ILE A 34 -4.37 9.73 16.63
N LEU A 35 -5.09 8.66 16.94
CA LEU A 35 -5.15 7.44 16.11
C LEU A 35 -5.75 7.65 14.72
N ASN A 36 -6.72 8.55 14.59
CA ASN A 36 -7.33 8.89 13.32
C ASN A 36 -6.34 9.54 12.34
N GLU A 37 -5.52 10.51 12.81
CA GLU A 37 -4.48 11.13 11.98
C GLU A 37 -3.36 10.14 11.64
N TYR A 38 -2.95 9.34 12.62
CA TYR A 38 -2.00 8.26 12.39
C TYR A 38 -2.44 7.35 11.25
N ALA A 39 -3.70 6.89 11.27
CA ALA A 39 -4.25 6.03 10.22
C ALA A 39 -4.27 6.72 8.85
N VAL A 40 -4.54 8.04 8.80
CA VAL A 40 -4.45 8.83 7.56
C VAL A 40 -3.02 8.85 7.01
N TYR A 41 -2.02 9.10 7.86
CA TYR A 41 -0.63 9.10 7.42
C TYR A 41 -0.13 7.73 6.98
N GLN A 42 -0.54 6.65 7.65
CA GLN A 42 -0.25 5.27 7.23
C GLN A 42 -0.79 4.98 5.82
N ARG A 43 -2.06 5.30 5.56
CA ARG A 43 -2.66 5.11 4.23
C ARG A 43 -1.94 5.92 3.15
N LYS A 44 -1.56 7.17 3.44
CA LYS A 44 -0.77 8.00 2.51
C LYS A 44 0.59 7.38 2.21
N MET A 45 1.28 6.85 3.21
CA MET A 45 2.57 6.16 3.02
C MET A 45 2.44 4.94 2.13
N VAL A 46 1.45 4.07 2.38
CA VAL A 46 1.19 2.88 1.56
C VAL A 46 0.92 3.26 0.10
N MET A 47 0.17 4.33 -0.13
CA MET A 47 -0.07 4.86 -1.48
C MET A 47 1.21 5.35 -2.15
N ALA A 48 2.04 6.13 -1.45
CA ALA A 48 3.31 6.60 -2.00
C ALA A 48 4.28 5.43 -2.29
N GLN A 49 4.34 4.43 -1.41
CA GLN A 49 5.12 3.21 -1.59
C GLN A 49 4.67 2.41 -2.82
N SER A 50 3.37 2.41 -3.13
CA SER A 50 2.84 1.71 -4.31
C SER A 50 3.37 2.28 -5.64
N TYR A 51 3.84 3.53 -5.65
CA TYR A 51 4.52 4.12 -6.82
C TYR A 51 6.00 3.72 -6.93
N LEU A 52 6.60 3.16 -5.87
CA LEU A 52 7.98 2.64 -5.86
C LEU A 52 8.10 1.17 -6.25
N ILE A 53 6.98 0.45 -6.37
CA ILE A 53 6.95 -0.97 -6.74
C ILE A 53 6.77 -1.07 -8.25
N ASP A 54 7.44 -2.00 -8.92
CA ASP A 54 7.14 -2.30 -10.32
C ASP A 54 5.85 -3.14 -10.40
N PRO A 55 4.75 -2.65 -11.03
CA PRO A 55 3.51 -3.41 -11.15
C PRO A 55 3.68 -4.74 -11.89
N SER A 56 4.71 -4.89 -12.74
CA SER A 56 4.98 -6.14 -13.46
C SER A 56 5.33 -7.32 -12.53
N THR A 57 5.74 -7.01 -11.29
CA THR A 57 6.03 -8.01 -10.25
C THR A 57 4.78 -8.60 -9.59
N ILE A 58 3.61 -7.96 -9.81
CA ILE A 58 2.32 -8.46 -9.34
C ILE A 58 1.61 -9.17 -10.49
N VAL A 59 1.39 -10.47 -10.33
CA VAL A 59 0.90 -11.36 -11.37
C VAL A 59 -0.58 -11.66 -11.11
N PRO A 60 -1.49 -11.31 -12.02
CA PRO A 60 -2.88 -11.73 -11.95
C PRO A 60 -3.02 -13.26 -11.91
N GLY A 61 -3.96 -13.75 -11.11
CA GLY A 61 -4.17 -15.17 -10.81
C GLY A 61 -3.34 -15.71 -9.65
N GLU A 62 -2.32 -14.99 -9.19
CA GLU A 62 -1.49 -15.41 -8.05
C GLU A 62 -2.04 -14.89 -6.71
N MET A 63 -1.64 -15.58 -5.65
CA MET A 63 -2.00 -15.23 -4.27
C MET A 63 -0.83 -14.53 -3.57
N TYR A 64 -1.17 -13.53 -2.76
CA TYR A 64 -0.21 -12.71 -2.02
C TYR A 64 -0.60 -12.68 -0.55
N ARG A 65 0.38 -12.57 0.35
CA ARG A 65 0.12 -12.20 1.75
C ARG A 65 -0.19 -10.71 1.80
N ILE A 66 -1.03 -10.32 2.76
CA ILE A 66 -1.40 -8.93 2.97
C ILE A 66 -0.54 -8.37 4.11
N ASP A 67 0.24 -7.34 3.81
CA ASP A 67 1.01 -6.61 4.81
C ASP A 67 0.07 -5.91 5.80
N GLY A 68 0.28 -6.14 7.09
CA GLY A 68 -0.59 -5.65 8.16
C GLY A 68 -1.85 -6.48 8.45
N ASP A 69 -2.04 -7.63 7.78
CA ASP A 69 -3.16 -8.55 8.04
C ASP A 69 -2.65 -10.01 8.03
N GLU A 70 -2.05 -10.42 9.16
CA GLU A 70 -1.38 -11.71 9.28
C GLU A 70 -2.33 -12.89 9.13
N GLY A 71 -1.88 -13.91 8.39
CA GLY A 71 -2.69 -15.10 8.11
C GLY A 71 -3.70 -14.91 6.98
N MET A 72 -3.92 -13.68 6.52
CA MET A 72 -4.81 -13.38 5.40
C MET A 72 -4.03 -13.34 4.08
N PHE A 73 -4.69 -13.84 3.03
CA PHE A 73 -4.19 -13.87 1.67
C PHE A 73 -5.14 -13.12 0.74
N PHE A 74 -4.58 -12.52 -0.31
CA PHE A 74 -5.32 -11.82 -1.34
C PHE A 74 -5.06 -12.49 -2.68
N GLN A 75 -6.12 -12.87 -3.39
CA GLN A 75 -6.03 -13.33 -4.76
C GLN A 75 -6.19 -12.12 -5.69
N VAL A 76 -5.24 -11.92 -6.59
CA VAL A 76 -5.27 -10.80 -7.55
C VAL A 76 -5.97 -11.26 -8.83
N ASP A 77 -7.01 -10.55 -9.25
CA ASP A 77 -7.70 -10.81 -10.52
C ASP A 77 -7.14 -9.95 -11.65
N TYR A 78 -6.83 -8.67 -11.37
CA TYR A 78 -6.18 -7.77 -12.33
C TYR A 78 -5.55 -6.55 -11.64
N LEU A 79 -4.75 -5.80 -12.38
CA LEU A 79 -4.18 -4.52 -11.91
C LEU A 79 -4.85 -3.34 -12.59
N LYS A 80 -5.04 -2.24 -11.84
CA LYS A 80 -5.49 -0.96 -12.37
C LYS A 80 -4.72 0.18 -11.71
N GLY A 81 -3.80 0.81 -12.44
CA GLY A 81 -2.92 1.83 -11.90
C GLY A 81 -1.96 1.24 -10.86
N ARG A 82 -2.03 1.72 -9.61
CA ARG A 82 -1.22 1.23 -8.48
C ARG A 82 -2.02 0.37 -7.49
N PHE A 83 -3.13 -0.18 -7.96
CA PHE A 83 -4.00 -1.06 -7.20
C PHE A 83 -4.09 -2.44 -7.85
N ALA A 84 -4.15 -3.47 -7.02
CA ALA A 84 -4.60 -4.79 -7.38
C ALA A 84 -6.07 -4.95 -7.01
N TRP A 85 -6.86 -5.42 -7.97
CA TRP A 85 -8.25 -5.79 -7.76
C TRP A 85 -8.35 -7.30 -7.59
N GLY A 86 -9.22 -7.74 -6.70
CA GLY A 86 -9.43 -9.14 -6.39
C GLY A 86 -10.16 -9.29 -5.06
N TYR A 87 -9.88 -10.35 -4.30
CA TYR A 87 -10.60 -10.64 -3.07
C TYR A 87 -9.71 -11.31 -2.01
N ARG A 88 -10.06 -11.12 -0.74
CA ARG A 88 -9.43 -11.81 0.39
C ARG A 88 -9.90 -13.26 0.46
N LEU A 89 -8.98 -14.16 0.80
CA LEU A 89 -9.27 -15.57 1.03
C LEU A 89 -9.67 -15.81 2.49
N GLY A 90 -10.57 -16.76 2.73
CA GLY A 90 -11.03 -17.13 4.07
C GLY A 90 -12.28 -16.39 4.57
N GLY A 91 -12.88 -15.54 3.74
CA GLY A 91 -14.14 -14.84 4.04
C GLY A 91 -15.10 -14.83 2.85
N GLU A 92 -16.07 -13.91 2.88
CA GLU A 92 -16.94 -13.64 1.73
C GLU A 92 -16.10 -13.10 0.56
N ARG A 93 -16.33 -13.62 -0.65
CA ARG A 93 -15.63 -13.16 -1.86
C ARG A 93 -16.18 -11.81 -2.32
N ALA A 94 -15.81 -10.77 -1.60
CA ALA A 94 -16.10 -9.40 -1.96
C ALA A 94 -14.94 -8.81 -2.77
N ASP A 95 -15.27 -8.22 -3.91
CA ASP A 95 -14.30 -7.49 -4.72
C ASP A 95 -13.75 -6.30 -3.93
N GLU A 96 -12.42 -6.22 -3.84
CA GLU A 96 -11.68 -5.19 -3.12
C GLU A 96 -10.50 -4.72 -3.98
N ALA A 97 -10.13 -3.44 -3.81
CA ALA A 97 -8.94 -2.86 -4.41
C ALA A 97 -7.90 -2.58 -3.32
N LEU A 98 -6.75 -3.26 -3.38
CA LEU A 98 -5.63 -3.03 -2.48
C LEU A 98 -4.49 -2.30 -3.19
N PRO A 99 -3.85 -1.30 -2.53
CA PRO A 99 -2.59 -0.76 -3.02
C PRO A 99 -1.55 -1.87 -3.16
N ILE A 100 -0.81 -1.89 -4.27
CA ILE A 100 0.14 -2.97 -4.53
C ILE A 100 1.27 -3.06 -3.49
N ALA A 101 1.54 -1.99 -2.73
CA ALA A 101 2.48 -2.01 -1.62
C ALA A 101 2.06 -2.90 -0.44
N MET A 102 0.79 -3.26 -0.35
CA MET A 102 0.29 -4.17 0.67
C MET A 102 0.51 -5.65 0.29
N LEU A 103 0.93 -5.95 -0.94
CA LEU A 103 1.07 -7.33 -1.41
C LEU A 103 2.49 -7.83 -1.18
N LYS A 104 2.63 -8.97 -0.49
CA LYS A 104 3.90 -9.67 -0.27
C LYS A 104 3.86 -11.04 -0.93
N SER A 105 4.94 -11.37 -1.66
CA SER A 105 5.06 -12.66 -2.33
C SER A 105 5.06 -13.80 -1.33
N VAL A 106 4.26 -14.84 -1.58
CA VAL A 106 4.31 -16.09 -0.81
C VAL A 106 5.59 -16.89 -1.05
N LYS A 107 6.31 -16.61 -2.14
CA LYS A 107 7.51 -17.35 -2.57
C LYS A 107 8.80 -16.87 -1.88
N GLU A 108 8.81 -15.67 -1.28
CA GLU A 108 10.00 -15.08 -0.62
C GLU A 108 10.30 -15.64 0.79
N GLY A 109 9.50 -16.59 1.28
CA GLY A 109 9.65 -17.19 2.61
C GLY A 109 10.31 -18.58 2.65
N LYS A 110 11.03 -18.99 1.60
CA LYS A 110 11.78 -20.26 1.54
C LYS A 110 13.28 -20.04 1.46
#